data_AF-A0A060CDD3-F1
#
_entry.id   AF-A0A060CDD3-F1
#
_cell.length_a   1.000
_cell.length_b   1.000
_cell.length_c   1.000
_cell.angle_alpha   90.00
_cell.angle_beta   90.00
_cell.angle_gamma   90.00
#
_symmetry.space_group_name_H-M   'P 1'
#
loop_
_entity.id
_entity.type
_entity.pdbx_description
1 polymer ?
#
loop_
_entity_poly.entity_id
_entity_poly.type
_entity_poly.pdbx_seq_one_letter_code
_entity_poly.pdbx_strand_id
1 'polypeptide(L)'
;AERVKSAKMLAISLHMLQGTPYIYQGEEIGMTDPGFTDIDQYKDVESLNAYKLLKERGMDEQMIMKVIGQKSRDNSRTPIQWNAHAEAGFTTGEPWIGIPENYKHINVEAALEDKDSIFYTYQS
;
A
#
# COMPACT_ATOMS: atom_id res chain seq x y z
N ALA A 1 13.95 8.39 2.73
CA ALA A 1 15.14 7.67 3.25
C ALA A 1 14.75 6.57 4.24
N GLU A 2 13.98 6.88 5.29
CA GLU A 2 13.65 5.89 6.34
C GLU A 2 12.80 4.71 5.85
N ARG A 3 11.85 4.91 4.93
CA ARG A 3 11.03 3.83 4.32
C ARG A 3 11.87 2.68 3.75
N VAL A 4 12.89 3.00 2.95
CA VAL A 4 13.71 1.98 2.27
C VAL A 4 14.48 1.16 3.30
N LYS A 5 15.10 1.83 4.28
CA LYS A 5 15.85 1.17 5.35
C LYS A 5 14.94 0.25 6.18
N SER A 6 13.76 0.72 6.58
CA SER A 6 12.83 -0.07 7.39
C SER A 6 12.25 -1.25 6.61
N ALA A 7 11.91 -1.08 5.33
CA ALA A 7 11.41 -2.16 4.48
C ALA A 7 12.46 -3.28 4.32
N LYS A 8 13.71 -2.93 4.02
CA LYS A 8 14.83 -3.89 3.97
C LYS A 8 15.03 -4.61 5.30
N MET A 9 14.99 -3.86 6.42
CA MET A 9 15.12 -4.44 7.76
C MET A 9 14.03 -5.48 8.05
N LEU A 10 12.76 -5.17 7.71
CA LEU A 10 11.64 -6.10 7.88
C LEU A 10 11.80 -7.33 6.98
N ALA A 11 12.16 -7.14 5.71
CA ALA A 11 12.40 -8.22 4.75
C ALA A 11 13.43 -9.23 5.29
N ILE A 12 14.60 -8.74 5.69
CA ILE A 12 15.69 -9.55 6.26
C ILE A 12 15.23 -10.24 7.55
N SER A 13 14.56 -9.51 8.44
CA SER A 13 14.11 -10.06 9.73
C SER A 13 13.14 -11.22 9.56
N LEU A 14 12.25 -11.17 8.56
CA LEU A 14 11.27 -12.23 8.30
C LEU A 14 11.88 -13.41 7.51
N HIS A 15 12.73 -13.12 6.51
CA HIS A 15 13.30 -14.15 5.64
C HIS A 15 14.42 -14.96 6.29
N MET A 16 15.07 -14.42 7.33
CA MET A 16 16.12 -15.14 8.09
C MET A 16 15.58 -16.04 9.20
N LEU A 17 14.26 -16.11 9.39
CA LEU A 17 13.64 -17.08 10.29
C LEU A 17 13.57 -18.47 9.63
N GLN A 18 13.52 -19.51 10.45
CA GLN A 18 13.29 -20.87 9.95
C GLN A 18 11.85 -20.99 9.43
N GLY A 19 11.71 -21.21 8.12
CA GLY A 19 10.40 -21.42 7.50
C GLY A 19 10.45 -21.25 5.99
N THR A 20 9.27 -21.18 5.37
CA THR A 20 9.11 -20.82 3.96
C THR A 20 8.61 -19.38 3.89
N PRO A 21 9.40 -18.43 3.37
CA PRO A 21 8.97 -17.05 3.25
C PRO A 21 7.87 -16.89 2.19
N TYR A 22 7.01 -15.90 2.40
CA TYR A 22 6.02 -15.44 1.44
C TYR A 22 6.20 -13.94 1.26
N ILE A 23 6.11 -13.47 0.01
CA ILE A 23 6.17 -12.06 -0.34
C ILE A 23 4.81 -11.67 -0.90
N TYR A 24 4.21 -10.61 -0.37
CA TYR A 24 2.97 -10.07 -0.92
C TYR A 24 3.27 -9.09 -2.06
N GLN A 25 2.39 -9.01 -3.06
CA GLN A 25 2.58 -8.15 -4.22
C GLN A 25 2.78 -6.68 -3.81
N GLY A 26 3.89 -6.07 -4.25
CA GLY A 26 4.23 -4.68 -3.94
C GLY A 26 5.07 -4.49 -2.67
N GLU A 27 5.23 -5.55 -1.87
CA GLU A 27 6.12 -5.56 -0.69
C GLU A 27 7.59 -5.34 -1.11
N GLU A 28 7.99 -5.94 -2.23
CA GLU A 28 9.33 -5.89 -2.79
C GLU A 28 9.73 -4.49 -3.32
N ILE A 29 8.76 -3.61 -3.56
CA ILE A 29 9.01 -2.19 -3.87
C ILE A 29 8.69 -1.27 -2.68
N GLY A 30 8.28 -1.84 -1.55
CA GLY A 30 7.90 -1.14 -0.32
C GLY A 30 6.69 -0.25 -0.48
N MET A 31 5.63 -0.73 -1.16
CA MET A 31 4.35 -0.03 -1.20
C MET A 31 3.86 0.30 0.21
N THR A 32 3.18 1.44 0.34
CA THR A 32 2.66 1.93 1.62
C THR A 32 1.15 2.05 1.53
N ASP A 33 0.50 2.16 2.69
CA ASP A 33 -0.91 2.53 2.78
C ASP A 33 -1.24 3.77 1.90
N PRO A 34 -2.42 3.80 1.28
CA PRO A 34 -2.74 4.71 0.17
C PRO A 34 -2.96 6.16 0.59
N GLY A 35 -3.22 6.41 1.88
CA GLY A 35 -3.51 7.74 2.39
C GLY A 35 -4.85 8.32 1.92
N PHE A 36 -5.84 7.46 1.60
CA PHE A 36 -7.19 7.91 1.24
C PHE A 36 -7.81 8.76 2.36
N THR A 37 -8.34 9.91 1.96
CA THR A 37 -8.88 10.94 2.85
C THR A 37 -10.40 10.93 2.92
N ASP A 38 -11.07 10.26 1.98
CA ASP A 38 -12.52 10.19 1.87
C ASP A 38 -13.00 8.73 1.90
N ILE A 39 -14.18 8.48 2.49
CA ILE A 39 -14.75 7.14 2.62
C ILE A 39 -15.09 6.52 1.25
N ASP A 40 -15.43 7.32 0.24
CA ASP A 40 -15.82 6.86 -1.09
C ASP A 40 -14.65 6.25 -1.87
N GLN A 41 -13.41 6.52 -1.43
CA GLN A 41 -12.19 5.92 -1.97
C GLN A 41 -12.02 4.47 -1.53
N TYR A 42 -12.63 4.07 -0.41
CA TYR A 42 -12.61 2.70 0.09
C TYR A 42 -13.70 1.86 -0.58
N LYS A 43 -13.45 0.55 -0.72
CA LYS A 43 -14.33 -0.43 -1.38
C LYS A 43 -14.66 -1.61 -0.47
N ASP A 44 -13.89 -1.82 0.59
CA ASP A 44 -14.06 -2.88 1.55
C ASP A 44 -15.35 -2.71 2.37
N VAL A 45 -16.23 -3.71 2.28
CA VAL A 45 -17.56 -3.65 2.92
C VAL A 45 -17.47 -3.51 4.44
N GLU A 46 -16.44 -4.07 5.07
CA GLU A 46 -16.23 -3.97 6.52
C GLU A 46 -15.83 -2.54 6.91
N SER A 47 -14.95 -1.90 6.14
CA SER A 47 -14.55 -0.50 6.31
C SER A 47 -15.74 0.46 6.14
N LEU A 48 -16.57 0.26 5.11
CA LEU A 48 -17.79 1.05 4.87
C LEU A 48 -18.82 0.88 5.99
N ASN A 49 -19.03 -0.36 6.46
CA ASN A 49 -19.94 -0.64 7.58
C ASN A 49 -19.43 -0.04 8.89
N ALA A 50 -18.12 -0.13 9.15
CA ALA A 50 -17.49 0.47 10.33
C ALA A 50 -17.63 1.99 10.31
N TYR A 51 -17.40 2.64 9.16
CA TYR A 51 -17.63 4.08 9.00
C TYR A 51 -19.04 4.48 9.39
N LYS A 52 -20.05 3.82 8.80
CA LYS A 52 -21.47 4.09 9.05
C LYS A 52 -21.82 3.93 10.53
N LEU A 53 -21.43 2.81 11.14
CA LEU A 53 -21.71 2.52 12.54
C LEU A 53 -21.08 3.55 13.50
N LEU A 54 -19.83 3.96 13.25
CA LEU A 54 -19.14 4.93 14.10
C LEU A 54 -19.71 6.34 13.91
N LYS A 55 -20.11 6.69 12.69
CA LYS A 55 -20.79 7.96 12.41
C LYS A 55 -22.15 8.04 13.09
N GLU A 56 -22.94 6.96 13.07
CA GLU A 56 -24.22 6.84 13.79
C GLU A 56 -24.04 6.97 15.32
N ARG A 57 -22.89 6.55 15.86
CA ARG A 57 -22.52 6.73 17.27
C ARG A 57 -22.05 8.15 17.60
N GLY A 58 -22.04 9.06 16.63
CA GLY A 58 -21.63 10.46 16.82
C GLY A 58 -20.13 10.66 16.98
N MET A 59 -19.30 9.71 16.53
CA MET A 59 -17.84 9.91 16.54
C MET A 59 -17.42 10.95 15.49
N ASP A 60 -16.34 11.68 15.81
CA ASP A 60 -15.74 12.64 14.90
C ASP A 60 -15.23 11.96 13.62
N GLU A 61 -15.51 12.58 12.47
CA GLU A 61 -15.23 12.00 11.16
C GLU A 61 -13.73 11.85 10.90
N GLN A 62 -12.92 12.83 11.33
CA GLN A 62 -11.48 12.76 11.17
C GLN A 62 -10.90 11.59 11.98
N MET A 63 -11.43 11.38 13.19
CA MET A 63 -11.05 10.23 14.01
C MET A 63 -11.47 8.90 13.37
N ILE A 64 -12.68 8.82 12.81
CA ILE A 64 -13.14 7.61 12.09
C ILE A 64 -12.21 7.32 10.90
N MET A 65 -11.97 8.32 10.05
CA MET A 65 -11.12 8.16 8.86
C MET A 65 -9.68 7.81 9.23
N LYS A 66 -9.14 8.36 10.32
CA LYS A 66 -7.82 7.97 10.84
C LYS A 66 -7.77 6.49 11.24
N VAL A 67 -8.81 5.97 11.89
CA VAL A 67 -8.88 4.56 12.29
C VAL A 67 -9.03 3.66 11.07
N ILE A 68 -9.88 4.04 10.11
CA ILE A 68 -10.08 3.29 8.86
C ILE A 68 -8.78 3.26 8.06
N GLY A 69 -8.12 4.39 7.88
CA GLY A 69 -6.85 4.47 7.15
C GLY A 69 -5.70 3.67 7.75
N GLN A 70 -5.79 3.27 9.03
CA GLN A 70 -4.81 2.39 9.69
C GLN A 70 -5.19 0.90 9.65
N LYS A 71 -6.44 0.57 9.36
CA LYS A 71 -6.98 -0.79 9.56
C LYS A 71 -7.65 -1.39 8.33
N SER A 72 -7.99 -0.59 7.34
CA SER A 72 -8.72 -1.06 6.18
C SER A 72 -7.89 -2.11 5.44
N ARG A 73 -8.56 -3.20 5.05
CA ARG A 73 -7.95 -4.22 4.19
C ARG A 73 -7.65 -3.70 2.79
N ASP A 74 -8.26 -2.59 2.39
CA ASP A 74 -7.99 -1.96 1.11
C ASP A 74 -6.59 -1.34 1.03
N ASN A 75 -5.94 -1.09 2.17
CA ASN A 75 -4.60 -0.53 2.20
C ASN A 75 -3.58 -1.37 1.41
N SER A 76 -3.77 -2.70 1.38
CA SER A 76 -2.92 -3.62 0.62
C SER A 76 -3.55 -4.08 -0.69
N ARG A 77 -4.70 -3.53 -1.11
CA ARG A 77 -5.42 -3.95 -2.33
C ARG A 77 -5.35 -2.93 -3.45
N THR A 78 -4.69 -1.80 -3.23
CA THR A 78 -4.47 -0.83 -4.31
C THR A 78 -3.67 -1.48 -5.45
N PRO A 79 -3.90 -1.06 -6.70
CA PRO A 79 -3.15 -1.53 -7.84
C PRO A 79 -1.64 -1.52 -7.64
N ILE A 80 -0.95 -2.52 -8.21
CA ILE A 80 0.51 -2.55 -8.24
C ILE A 80 1.03 -1.39 -9.07
N GLN A 81 2.05 -0.72 -8.54
CA GLN A 81 2.65 0.47 -9.13
C GLN A 81 3.78 0.04 -10.06
N TRP A 82 3.49 -0.18 -11.34
CA TRP A 82 4.47 -0.68 -12.31
C TRP A 82 5.46 0.39 -12.77
N ASN A 83 4.97 1.59 -13.07
CA ASN A 83 5.78 2.71 -13.56
C ASN A 83 5.17 4.07 -13.17
N ALA A 84 5.79 5.16 -13.61
CA ALA A 84 5.33 6.52 -13.33
C ALA A 84 4.29 7.08 -14.33
N HIS A 85 3.74 6.26 -15.23
CA HIS A 85 2.72 6.67 -16.19
C HIS A 85 1.30 6.70 -15.58
N ALA A 86 0.30 7.03 -16.39
CA ALA A 86 -1.10 7.03 -15.97
C ALA A 86 -1.48 5.69 -15.31
N GLU A 87 -2.27 5.78 -14.23
CA GLU A 87 -2.67 4.63 -13.41
C GLU A 87 -1.51 3.73 -12.97
N ALA A 88 -0.32 4.30 -12.76
CA ALA A 88 0.92 3.59 -12.47
C ALA A 88 1.27 2.45 -13.45
N GLY A 89 0.73 2.49 -14.68
CA GLY A 89 0.87 1.42 -15.66
C GLY A 89 0.04 0.16 -15.36
N PHE A 90 -0.87 0.19 -14.39
CA PHE A 90 -1.72 -0.94 -14.03
C PHE A 90 -2.80 -1.23 -15.07
N THR A 91 -3.40 -0.19 -15.63
CA THR A 91 -4.50 -0.28 -16.58
C THR A 91 -4.50 0.90 -17.54
N THR A 92 -5.18 0.76 -18.67
CA THR A 92 -5.49 1.88 -19.59
C THR A 92 -6.91 2.44 -19.35
N GLY A 93 -7.70 1.80 -18.50
CA GLY A 93 -9.04 2.25 -18.09
C GLY A 93 -9.05 2.86 -16.69
N GLU A 94 -10.19 2.76 -16.00
CA GLU A 94 -10.33 3.20 -14.62
C GLU A 94 -10.07 2.02 -13.66
N PRO A 95 -9.14 2.14 -12.69
CA PRO A 95 -8.94 1.10 -11.70
C PRO A 95 -10.15 1.01 -10.76
N TRP A 96 -10.48 -0.20 -10.31
CA TRP A 96 -11.64 -0.44 -9.44
C TRP A 96 -11.52 0.23 -8.05
N ILE A 97 -10.28 0.55 -7.64
CA ILE A 97 -9.93 1.32 -6.45
C ILE A 97 -8.81 2.29 -6.81
N GLY A 98 -8.78 3.45 -6.15
CA GLY A 98 -7.82 4.52 -6.45
C GLY A 98 -6.35 4.09 -6.30
N ILE A 99 -5.47 4.80 -7.01
CA ILE A 99 -4.02 4.60 -6.95
C ILE A 99 -3.39 5.75 -6.14
N PRO A 100 -2.50 5.45 -5.17
CA PRO A 100 -1.84 6.50 -4.38
C PRO A 100 -0.87 7.32 -5.22
N GLU A 101 -0.85 8.65 -5.04
CA GLU A 101 0.06 9.57 -5.75
C GLU A 101 1.55 9.22 -5.64
N ASN A 102 1.92 8.44 -4.62
CA ASN A 102 3.30 8.02 -4.39
C ASN A 102 3.84 7.08 -5.50
N TYR A 103 3.00 6.57 -6.41
CA TYR A 103 3.40 5.71 -7.53
C TYR A 103 4.47 6.35 -8.43
N LYS A 104 4.51 7.69 -8.49
CA LYS A 104 5.53 8.47 -9.21
C LYS A 104 6.96 8.23 -8.69
N HIS A 105 7.08 7.75 -7.45
CA HIS A 105 8.37 7.51 -6.78
C HIS A 105 8.53 6.07 -6.27
N ILE A 106 7.43 5.36 -6.06
CA ILE A 106 7.41 3.97 -5.63
C ILE A 106 6.82 3.17 -6.79
N ASN A 107 7.66 2.60 -7.64
CA ASN A 107 7.20 1.74 -8.71
C ASN A 107 8.28 0.73 -9.11
N VAL A 108 7.86 -0.31 -9.83
CA VAL A 108 8.72 -1.42 -10.26
C VAL A 108 9.83 -0.95 -11.19
N GLU A 109 9.53 -0.09 -12.17
CA GLU A 109 10.51 0.48 -13.09
C GLU A 109 11.66 1.17 -12.33
N ALA A 110 11.33 2.11 -11.44
CA ALA A 110 12.32 2.80 -10.60
C ALA A 110 13.08 1.85 -9.67
N ALA A 111 12.42 0.83 -9.11
CA ALA A 111 13.06 -0.15 -8.24
C ALA A 111 14.06 -1.06 -8.98
N LEU A 112 13.83 -1.35 -10.26
CA LEU A 112 14.74 -2.15 -11.09
C LEU A 112 15.96 -1.34 -11.56
N GLU A 113 15.82 -0.03 -11.72
CA GLU A 113 16.92 0.88 -12.08
C GLU A 113 17.89 1.12 -10.91
N ASP A 114 17.39 1.18 -9.68
CA ASP A 114 18.19 1.40 -8.48
C ASP A 114 18.74 0.07 -7.91
N LYS A 115 20.06 -0.11 -7.94
CA LYS A 115 20.73 -1.31 -7.38
C LYS A 115 20.69 -1.40 -5.86
N ASP A 116 20.42 -0.28 -5.17
CA ASP A 116 20.19 -0.26 -3.72
C ASP A 116 18.68 -0.26 -3.39
N SER A 117 17.82 -0.69 -4.31
CA SER A 117 16.39 -0.76 -4.05
C SER A 117 16.00 -1.86 -3.07
N ILE A 118 14.75 -1.80 -2.60
CA ILE A 118 14.13 -2.84 -1.78
C ILE A 118 14.06 -4.16 -2.59
N PHE A 119 13.78 -4.07 -3.89
CA PHE A 119 13.63 -5.23 -4.77
C PHE A 119 14.87 -6.12 -4.75
N TYR A 120 16.07 -5.53 -4.88
CA TYR A 120 17.31 -6.29 -4.85
C TYR A 120 17.64 -6.86 -3.47
N THR A 121 17.09 -6.30 -2.39
CA THR A 121 17.18 -6.94 -1.06
C THR A 121 16.34 -8.21 -0.97
N TYR A 122 15.14 -8.24 -1.58
CA TYR A 122 14.33 -9.46 -1.65
C TYR A 122 14.89 -10.51 -2.62
N GLN A 123 15.59 -10.08 -3.68
CA GLN A 123 16.20 -11.00 -4.66
C GLN A 123 17.48 -11.70 -4.13
N SER A 124 18.19 -11.05 -3.19
CA SER A 124 19.52 -11.48 -2.74
C SER A 124 19.53 -12.74 -1.89
#